data_AF-A0A1H4RZJ7-F1
#
_entry.id   AF-A0A1H4RZJ7-F1
#
_cell.length_a   1.000
_cell.length_b   1.000
_cell.length_c   1.000
_cell.angle_alpha   90.00
_cell.angle_beta   90.00
_cell.angle_gamma   90.00
#
_symmetry.space_group_name_H-M   'P 1'
#
loop_
_entity.id
_entity.type
_entity.pdbx_description
1 polymer ?
#
loop_
_entity_poly.entity_id
_entity_poly.type
_entity_poly.pdbx_seq_one_letter_code
_entity_poly.pdbx_strand_id
1 'polypeptide(L)'
;MKQSKETLKQFFETGDKPTQQQYSDLIDSYIDAKQMPGEPNRRFMIDENGDVQVASELKTPEYTLSEIIANKLSLLKDGVVVKEIDLTNYLDDTNLSRLVSGTVDPAGMATFERDDSSTFTVDFSNIVGGGSLNKLNDLQDVTVEKQSVYFLTQNPDGNETRGYRNIVLGNAGVDGVGDDNIILGEQAGNGLGNDAANGNHRNVLVGVKAGSDLAGGTDNTIIGFESGKTNRFGNNNILIGSRVDTESTGDSNKLNIGNIIKGDVLSHKIGLNGVDPLEDFHIKGVMRHETSQNKATLNSGIAEFYDQSNISNIFYHLKLPYKHRVTSPYHDNEGHSRWHIHITGSSNGSRTAIDLRCMGFLFSPNGIRNSSETIVHNNPDAGIGVLGAGSYISDTDNRVVIWFQLSNSNLTRFRVDSMIAGTGQILSKGDIGITASVNSRI
;
A
#
# COMPACT_ATOMS: atom_id res chain seq x y z
N MET A 1 12.17 -112.97 -53.75
CA MET A 1 11.54 -114.20 -53.21
C MET A 1 12.32 -114.50 -51.94
N LYS A 2 11.71 -114.41 -50.73
CA LYS A 2 12.43 -114.63 -49.45
C LYS A 2 12.92 -116.08 -49.41
N GLN A 3 14.20 -116.34 -49.71
CA GLN A 3 14.77 -117.68 -49.57
C GLN A 3 15.13 -117.90 -48.11
N SER A 4 14.55 -118.94 -47.52
CA SER A 4 14.68 -119.22 -46.09
C SER A 4 16.00 -119.93 -45.79
N LYS A 5 16.48 -119.81 -44.55
CA LYS A 5 17.75 -120.38 -44.04
C LYS A 5 17.89 -121.89 -44.35
N GLU A 6 16.76 -122.59 -44.49
CA GLU A 6 16.72 -124.01 -44.87
C GLU A 6 17.33 -124.26 -46.26
N THR A 7 17.19 -123.34 -47.21
CA THR A 7 17.67 -123.49 -48.59
C THR A 7 19.20 -123.57 -48.65
N LEU A 8 19.91 -122.74 -47.88
CA LEU A 8 21.37 -122.75 -47.78
C LEU A 8 21.90 -123.95 -47.01
N LYS A 9 21.17 -124.38 -45.98
CA LYS A 9 21.53 -125.58 -45.22
C LYS A 9 21.57 -126.80 -46.14
N GLN A 10 20.64 -126.88 -47.10
CA GLN A 10 20.61 -127.93 -48.12
C GLN A 10 21.88 -127.94 -48.99
N PHE A 11 22.37 -126.77 -49.43
CA PHE A 11 23.63 -126.67 -50.19
C PHE A 11 24.84 -127.16 -49.38
N PHE A 12 24.91 -126.81 -48.09
CA PHE A 12 26.00 -127.29 -47.22
C PHE A 12 25.88 -128.79 -46.87
N GLU A 13 24.67 -129.34 -46.85
CA GLU A 13 24.43 -130.77 -46.63
C GLU A 13 24.69 -131.62 -47.89
N THR A 14 24.47 -131.08 -49.10
CA THR A 14 24.79 -131.77 -50.37
C THR A 14 26.22 -131.54 -50.85
N GLY A 15 26.95 -130.58 -50.26
CA GLY A 15 28.31 -130.22 -50.67
C GLY A 15 28.37 -129.26 -51.87
N ASP A 16 27.23 -128.75 -52.32
CA ASP A 16 27.12 -127.79 -53.41
C ASP A 16 27.40 -126.36 -52.91
N LYS A 17 28.01 -125.52 -53.74
CA LYS A 17 28.33 -124.14 -53.39
C LYS A 17 27.22 -123.19 -53.90
N PRO A 18 26.59 -122.37 -53.03
CA PRO A 18 25.60 -121.39 -53.47
C PRO A 18 26.19 -120.35 -54.41
N THR A 19 25.38 -119.80 -55.31
CA THR A 19 25.77 -118.68 -56.18
C THR A 19 25.81 -117.35 -55.43
N GLN A 20 26.56 -116.37 -55.94
CA GLN A 20 26.68 -115.04 -55.31
C GLN A 20 25.33 -114.32 -55.18
N GLN A 21 24.43 -114.49 -56.16
CA GLN A 21 23.08 -113.91 -56.10
C GLN A 21 22.27 -114.50 -54.93
N GLN A 22 22.36 -115.82 -54.72
CA GLN A 22 21.68 -116.48 -53.60
C GLN A 22 22.22 -116.03 -52.24
N TYR A 23 23.50 -115.67 -52.15
CA TYR A 23 24.07 -115.08 -50.94
C TYR A 23 23.59 -113.64 -50.71
N SER A 24 23.52 -112.83 -51.77
CA SER A 24 23.00 -111.46 -51.71
C SER A 24 21.52 -111.44 -51.30
N ASP A 25 20.71 -112.31 -51.91
CA ASP A 25 19.27 -112.41 -51.63
C ASP A 25 19.00 -112.84 -50.18
N LEU A 26 19.88 -113.64 -49.56
CA LEU A 26 19.81 -113.98 -48.14
C LEU A 26 20.12 -112.77 -47.27
N ILE A 27 21.20 -112.03 -47.56
CA ILE A 27 21.58 -110.86 -46.76
C ILE A 27 20.50 -109.79 -46.84
N ASP A 28 19.98 -109.51 -48.03
CA ASP A 28 18.85 -108.58 -48.20
C ASP A 28 17.61 -109.10 -47.47
N SER A 29 17.29 -110.41 -47.56
CA SER A 29 16.17 -110.97 -46.79
C SER A 29 16.40 -110.91 -45.28
N TYR A 30 17.64 -110.93 -44.79
CA TYR A 30 17.94 -110.85 -43.35
C TYR A 30 17.85 -109.41 -42.83
N ILE A 31 18.27 -108.44 -43.64
CA ILE A 31 18.13 -107.01 -43.36
C ILE A 31 16.66 -106.61 -43.40
N ASP A 32 15.91 -107.08 -44.41
CA ASP A 32 14.53 -106.71 -44.64
C ASP A 32 13.54 -107.46 -43.71
N ALA A 33 13.85 -108.71 -43.32
CA ALA A 33 13.01 -109.46 -42.36
C ALA A 33 13.08 -108.91 -40.93
N LYS A 34 14.13 -108.15 -40.57
CA LYS A 34 14.22 -107.47 -39.28
C LYS A 34 13.54 -106.10 -39.27
N GLN A 35 12.99 -105.61 -40.38
CA GLN A 35 12.36 -104.29 -40.45
C GLN A 35 10.84 -104.37 -40.63
N MET A 36 10.09 -103.86 -39.64
CA MET A 36 8.68 -103.51 -39.85
C MET A 36 8.59 -102.19 -40.64
N PRO A 37 7.57 -102.00 -41.52
CA PRO A 37 7.34 -100.74 -42.23
C PRO A 37 7.39 -99.55 -41.25
N GLY A 38 8.06 -98.46 -41.63
CA GLY A 38 8.45 -97.43 -40.68
C GLY A 38 8.13 -95.99 -41.03
N GLU A 39 7.68 -95.25 -40.02
CA GLU A 39 7.51 -93.79 -39.99
C GLU A 39 8.85 -93.03 -40.21
N PRO A 40 8.83 -91.78 -40.74
CA PRO A 40 10.01 -90.95 -40.98
C PRO A 40 10.88 -90.69 -39.73
N ASN A 41 12.17 -90.37 -39.93
CA ASN A 41 13.15 -89.93 -38.91
C ASN A 41 13.64 -91.01 -37.91
N ARG A 42 13.98 -92.21 -38.40
CA ARG A 42 14.66 -93.26 -37.62
C ARG A 42 16.17 -93.03 -37.56
N ARG A 43 16.80 -93.29 -36.41
CA ARG A 43 18.27 -93.38 -36.29
C ARG A 43 18.71 -94.82 -36.09
N PHE A 44 19.79 -95.21 -36.77
CA PHE A 44 20.48 -96.47 -36.55
C PHE A 44 21.49 -96.29 -35.42
N MET A 45 21.39 -97.13 -34.39
CA MET A 45 22.36 -97.23 -33.32
C MET A 45 23.03 -98.59 -33.44
N ILE A 46 24.36 -98.62 -33.38
CA ILE A 46 25.14 -99.85 -33.31
C ILE A 46 25.47 -100.06 -31.83
N ASP A 47 25.04 -101.18 -31.26
CA ASP A 47 25.39 -101.50 -29.88
C ASP A 47 26.83 -102.00 -29.75
N GLU A 48 27.27 -102.19 -28.51
CA GLU A 48 28.64 -102.61 -28.18
C GLU A 48 29.04 -103.98 -28.75
N ASN A 49 28.07 -104.78 -29.18
CA ASN A 49 28.29 -106.08 -29.82
C ASN A 49 28.26 -106.01 -31.35
N GLY A 50 28.08 -104.80 -31.92
CA GLY A 50 28.02 -104.57 -33.36
C GLY A 50 26.64 -104.80 -33.97
N ASP A 51 25.59 -105.04 -33.15
CA ASP A 51 24.24 -105.24 -33.64
C ASP A 51 23.57 -103.90 -33.94
N VAL A 52 22.95 -103.81 -35.12
CA VAL A 52 22.24 -102.59 -35.57
C VAL A 52 20.81 -102.60 -35.02
N GLN A 53 20.50 -101.60 -34.20
CA GLN A 53 19.16 -101.35 -33.65
C GLN A 53 18.58 -100.05 -34.20
N VAL A 54 17.25 -99.94 -34.22
CA VAL A 54 16.52 -98.76 -34.71
C VAL A 54 15.90 -98.04 -33.51
N ALA A 55 16.22 -96.76 -33.32
CA ALA A 55 15.68 -95.93 -32.24
C ALA A 55 14.99 -94.66 -32.78
N SER A 56 14.04 -94.11 -32.01
CA SER A 56 13.38 -92.83 -32.29
C SER A 56 14.27 -91.63 -31.92
N GLU A 57 14.00 -90.47 -32.55
CA GLU A 57 14.74 -89.23 -32.35
C GLU A 57 14.66 -88.71 -30.89
N LEU A 58 15.78 -88.21 -30.36
CA LEU A 58 15.85 -87.64 -29.01
C LEU A 58 15.34 -86.19 -29.06
N LYS A 59 14.10 -85.94 -28.62
CA LYS A 59 13.60 -84.56 -28.43
C LYS A 59 14.34 -83.91 -27.26
N THR A 60 15.04 -82.81 -27.50
CA THR A 60 15.56 -81.96 -26.43
C THR A 60 14.40 -81.27 -25.73
N PRO A 61 14.33 -81.28 -24.38
CA PRO A 61 13.23 -80.65 -23.67
C PRO A 61 13.23 -79.14 -23.92
N GLU A 62 12.08 -78.59 -24.29
CA GLU A 62 11.93 -77.17 -24.58
C GLU A 62 11.49 -76.44 -23.30
N TYR A 63 12.29 -75.46 -22.89
CA TYR A 63 11.96 -74.58 -21.77
C TYR A 63 11.34 -73.29 -22.29
N THR A 64 10.13 -72.97 -21.83
CA THR A 64 9.42 -71.74 -22.19
C THR A 64 8.90 -71.04 -20.94
N LEU A 65 8.60 -69.75 -21.04
CA LEU A 65 7.94 -68.99 -19.97
C LEU A 65 6.44 -68.92 -20.25
N SER A 66 5.62 -68.98 -19.22
CA SER A 66 4.19 -68.74 -19.31
C SER A 66 3.88 -67.25 -19.53
N GLU A 67 2.65 -66.93 -19.93
CA GLU A 67 2.09 -65.61 -19.65
C GLU A 67 2.01 -65.38 -18.13
N ILE A 68 2.01 -64.13 -17.71
CA ILE A 68 1.84 -63.78 -16.29
C ILE A 68 0.35 -63.85 -15.97
N ILE A 69 -0.03 -64.69 -15.02
CA ILE A 69 -1.42 -64.84 -14.56
C ILE A 69 -1.43 -64.77 -13.05
N ALA A 70 -2.31 -63.93 -12.48
CA ALA A 70 -2.40 -63.72 -11.02
C ALA A 70 -1.05 -63.41 -10.37
N ASN A 71 -0.31 -62.47 -10.99
CA ASN A 71 1.03 -62.04 -10.57
C ASN A 71 2.10 -63.15 -10.53
N LYS A 72 1.90 -64.28 -11.22
CA LYS A 72 2.85 -65.40 -11.24
C LYS A 72 3.41 -65.63 -12.62
N LEU A 73 4.73 -65.83 -12.69
CA LEU A 73 5.45 -66.22 -13.91
C LEU A 73 6.02 -67.63 -13.72
N SER A 74 5.65 -68.54 -14.61
CA SER A 74 6.04 -69.95 -14.52
C SER A 74 7.03 -70.31 -15.63
N LEU A 75 8.10 -71.03 -15.27
CA LEU A 75 8.99 -71.71 -16.21
C LEU A 75 8.39 -73.08 -16.50
N LEU A 76 8.11 -73.35 -17.77
CA LEU A 76 7.56 -74.59 -18.28
C LEU A 76 8.68 -75.44 -18.89
N LYS A 77 8.60 -76.75 -18.69
CA LYS A 77 9.40 -77.75 -19.42
C LYS A 77 8.41 -78.67 -20.13
N ASP A 78 8.44 -78.68 -21.46
CA ASP A 78 7.50 -79.46 -22.27
C ASP A 78 6.02 -79.18 -21.93
N GLY A 79 5.70 -77.91 -21.62
CA GLY A 79 4.35 -77.46 -21.24
C GLY A 79 3.95 -77.70 -19.77
N VAL A 80 4.84 -78.27 -18.94
CA VAL A 80 4.58 -78.53 -17.51
C VAL A 80 5.36 -77.55 -16.65
N VAL A 81 4.72 -76.95 -15.64
CA VAL A 81 5.37 -76.00 -14.74
C VAL A 81 6.43 -76.69 -13.90
N VAL A 82 7.68 -76.21 -14.00
CA VAL A 82 8.82 -76.73 -13.23
C VAL A 82 9.33 -75.74 -12.19
N LYS A 83 9.05 -74.44 -12.35
CA LYS A 83 9.35 -73.41 -11.36
C LYS A 83 8.40 -72.23 -11.52
N GLU A 84 8.08 -71.57 -10.42
CA GLU A 84 7.19 -70.40 -10.41
C GLU A 84 7.79 -69.30 -9.54
N ILE A 85 7.62 -68.05 -9.95
CA ILE A 85 8.01 -66.86 -9.20
C ILE A 85 6.76 -66.01 -8.99
N ASP A 86 6.55 -65.60 -7.74
CA ASP A 86 5.50 -64.66 -7.35
C ASP A 86 6.02 -63.22 -7.49
N LEU A 87 5.32 -62.43 -8.30
CA LEU A 87 5.64 -61.04 -8.63
C LEU A 87 4.70 -60.05 -7.93
N THR A 88 3.91 -60.46 -6.93
CA THR A 88 2.93 -59.60 -6.23
C THR A 88 3.53 -58.31 -5.66
N ASN A 89 4.82 -58.31 -5.29
CA ASN A 89 5.51 -57.09 -4.82
C ASN A 89 5.87 -56.10 -5.94
N TYR A 90 5.81 -56.52 -7.20
CA TYR A 90 6.31 -55.79 -8.37
C TYR A 90 5.22 -55.52 -9.42
N LEU A 91 4.16 -56.32 -9.45
CA LEU A 91 3.00 -56.19 -10.32
C LEU A 91 1.73 -56.32 -9.48
N ASP A 92 0.82 -55.35 -9.62
CA ASP A 92 -0.56 -55.48 -9.16
C ASP A 92 -1.47 -55.61 -10.39
N ASP A 93 -1.60 -56.84 -10.88
CA ASP A 93 -2.52 -57.23 -11.96
C ASP A 93 -3.77 -57.93 -11.41
N THR A 94 -4.00 -57.82 -10.09
CA THR A 94 -5.05 -58.57 -9.41
C THR A 94 -6.45 -58.03 -9.72
N ASN A 95 -6.52 -56.76 -10.11
CA ASN A 95 -7.74 -56.04 -10.41
C ASN A 95 -7.42 -54.88 -11.35
N LEU A 96 -7.20 -55.17 -12.64
CA LEU A 96 -7.07 -54.22 -13.79
C LEU A 96 -8.21 -53.17 -13.93
N SER A 97 -9.01 -53.02 -12.88
CA SER A 97 -10.24 -52.30 -12.78
C SER A 97 -10.01 -50.81 -12.94
N ARG A 98 -10.75 -50.19 -13.85
CA ARG A 98 -10.61 -48.77 -14.17
C ARG A 98 -11.52 -47.95 -13.28
N LEU A 99 -11.12 -46.71 -13.00
CA LEU A 99 -12.02 -45.76 -12.35
C LEU A 99 -13.24 -45.52 -13.23
N VAL A 100 -14.43 -45.71 -12.65
CA VAL A 100 -15.73 -45.49 -13.32
C VAL A 100 -16.40 -44.24 -12.79
N SER A 101 -16.35 -44.03 -11.47
CA SER A 101 -17.03 -42.92 -10.82
C SER A 101 -16.24 -42.43 -9.59
N GLY A 102 -16.62 -41.27 -9.08
CA GLY A 102 -16.13 -40.79 -7.79
C GLY A 102 -17.09 -39.77 -7.20
N THR A 103 -17.21 -39.78 -5.88
CA THR A 103 -18.02 -38.84 -5.10
C THR A 103 -17.17 -38.25 -3.98
N VAL A 104 -17.37 -36.98 -3.66
CA VAL A 104 -16.76 -36.34 -2.50
C VAL A 104 -17.84 -36.06 -1.48
N ASP A 105 -17.63 -36.50 -0.24
CA ASP A 105 -18.56 -36.21 0.86
C ASP A 105 -18.34 -34.79 1.44
N PRO A 106 -19.27 -34.27 2.25
CA PRO A 106 -19.11 -32.96 2.88
C PRO A 106 -17.92 -32.85 3.86
N ALA A 107 -17.33 -33.97 4.30
CA ALA A 107 -16.15 -34.00 5.16
C ALA A 107 -14.84 -33.96 4.35
N GLY A 108 -14.92 -34.07 3.03
CA GLY A 108 -13.79 -34.00 2.12
C GLY A 108 -13.16 -35.34 1.75
N MET A 109 -13.79 -36.46 2.10
CA MET A 109 -13.34 -37.76 1.63
C MET A 109 -13.85 -37.99 0.21
N ALA A 110 -12.94 -38.10 -0.75
CA ALA A 110 -13.27 -38.61 -2.08
C ALA A 110 -13.26 -40.12 -2.06
N THR A 111 -14.36 -40.73 -2.47
CA THR A 111 -14.47 -42.17 -2.72
C THR A 111 -14.51 -42.39 -4.22
N PHE A 112 -13.60 -43.20 -4.75
CA PHE A 112 -13.54 -43.59 -6.15
C PHE A 112 -14.04 -45.02 -6.32
N GLU A 113 -14.95 -45.23 -7.26
CA GLU A 113 -15.50 -46.54 -7.62
C GLU A 113 -14.84 -47.05 -8.90
N ARG A 114 -14.48 -48.33 -8.89
CA ARG A 114 -13.89 -49.03 -10.03
C ARG A 114 -14.93 -49.92 -10.70
N ASP A 115 -14.69 -50.31 -11.96
CA ASP A 115 -15.60 -51.17 -12.76
C ASP A 115 -15.77 -52.60 -12.22
N ASP A 116 -14.99 -53.00 -11.22
CA ASP A 116 -15.15 -54.24 -10.46
C ASP A 116 -15.97 -54.09 -9.16
N SER A 117 -16.62 -52.94 -8.97
CA SER A 117 -17.37 -52.57 -7.76
C SER A 117 -16.51 -52.41 -6.49
N SER A 118 -15.18 -52.41 -6.60
CA SER A 118 -14.29 -52.03 -5.49
C SER A 118 -14.17 -50.50 -5.39
N THR A 119 -13.82 -50.02 -4.19
CA THR A 119 -13.64 -48.59 -3.93
C THR A 119 -12.36 -48.32 -3.16
N PHE A 120 -11.74 -47.16 -3.40
CA PHE A 120 -10.73 -46.60 -2.50
C PHE A 120 -11.02 -45.13 -2.20
N THR A 121 -10.44 -44.62 -1.12
CA THR A 121 -10.65 -43.24 -0.69
C THR A 121 -9.36 -42.42 -0.77
N VAL A 122 -9.51 -41.13 -1.07
CA VAL A 122 -8.46 -40.11 -0.96
C VAL A 122 -8.97 -39.03 -0.03
N ASP A 123 -8.20 -38.72 0.99
CA ASP A 123 -8.53 -37.69 1.94
C ASP A 123 -8.20 -36.30 1.37
N PHE A 124 -9.24 -35.59 0.93
CA PHE A 124 -9.17 -34.18 0.58
C PHE A 124 -9.77 -33.30 1.68
N SER A 125 -9.88 -33.75 2.93
CA SER A 125 -10.34 -32.92 4.06
C SER A 125 -9.50 -31.65 4.21
N ASN A 126 -8.21 -31.68 3.83
CA ASN A 126 -7.37 -30.48 3.77
C ASN A 126 -7.73 -29.48 2.65
N ILE A 127 -8.56 -29.89 1.68
CA ILE A 127 -9.02 -29.07 0.54
C ILE A 127 -10.51 -28.73 0.66
N VAL A 128 -11.32 -29.67 1.16
CA VAL A 128 -12.80 -29.63 1.19
C VAL A 128 -13.33 -29.39 2.60
N GLY A 129 -12.57 -29.74 3.65
CA GLY A 129 -12.84 -29.44 5.06
C GLY A 129 -12.63 -27.97 5.45
N GLY A 130 -12.76 -27.07 4.48
CA GLY A 130 -12.87 -25.63 4.69
C GLY A 130 -14.14 -25.16 4.00
N GLY A 131 -15.26 -25.13 4.73
CA GLY A 131 -16.38 -24.28 4.34
C GLY A 131 -15.83 -22.86 4.18
N SER A 132 -15.62 -22.46 2.93
CA SER A 132 -14.85 -21.30 2.48
C SER A 132 -13.35 -21.38 2.84
N LEU A 133 -12.52 -20.69 2.06
CA LEU A 133 -11.14 -20.30 2.42
C LEU A 133 -11.17 -19.33 3.63
N ASN A 134 -11.90 -19.68 4.68
CA ASN A 134 -12.21 -18.84 5.84
C ASN A 134 -11.14 -18.90 6.91
N LYS A 135 -10.14 -19.77 6.75
CA LYS A 135 -9.03 -19.81 7.68
C LYS A 135 -7.74 -19.75 6.89
N LEU A 136 -7.00 -18.70 7.20
CA LEU A 136 -5.58 -18.57 7.02
C LEU A 136 -4.87 -19.43 8.08
N ASN A 137 -5.34 -20.63 8.41
CA ASN A 137 -4.89 -21.40 9.58
C ASN A 137 -3.40 -21.85 9.50
N ASP A 138 -2.75 -21.70 8.34
CA ASP A 138 -1.28 -21.79 8.23
C ASP A 138 -0.56 -20.45 8.47
N LEU A 139 -1.27 -19.33 8.42
CA LEU A 139 -0.87 -18.00 8.89
C LEU A 139 -1.49 -17.79 10.29
N GLN A 140 -0.82 -18.34 11.31
CA GLN A 140 -1.29 -18.42 12.71
C GLN A 140 -1.79 -17.09 13.31
N ASP A 141 -1.38 -15.95 12.75
CA ASP A 141 -1.68 -14.60 13.25
C ASP A 141 -2.80 -13.88 12.49
N VAL A 142 -3.55 -14.55 11.59
CA VAL A 142 -4.59 -13.89 10.77
C VAL A 142 -5.98 -14.49 10.97
N THR A 143 -6.87 -13.68 11.55
CA THR A 143 -8.27 -14.03 11.81
C THR A 143 -9.18 -13.16 10.95
N VAL A 144 -10.13 -13.80 10.25
CA VAL A 144 -11.20 -13.10 9.50
C VAL A 144 -12.53 -13.42 10.19
N GLU A 145 -13.21 -12.39 10.70
CA GLU A 145 -14.49 -12.51 11.40
C GLU A 145 -15.40 -11.34 11.00
N LYS A 146 -16.71 -11.56 10.82
CA LYS A 146 -17.71 -10.50 10.60
C LYS A 146 -17.30 -9.42 9.56
N GLN A 147 -16.70 -9.84 8.44
CA GLN A 147 -16.19 -8.95 7.36
C GLN A 147 -14.98 -8.07 7.73
N SER A 148 -14.29 -8.37 8.83
CA SER A 148 -13.09 -7.67 9.30
C SER A 148 -11.86 -8.57 9.15
N VAL A 149 -10.70 -7.97 8.87
CA VAL A 149 -9.42 -8.67 8.76
C VAL A 149 -8.52 -8.26 9.93
N TYR A 150 -8.12 -9.24 10.74
CA TYR A 150 -7.29 -9.05 11.92
C TYR A 150 -5.98 -9.81 11.75
N PHE A 151 -4.85 -9.10 11.77
CA PHE A 151 -3.51 -9.66 11.82
C PHE A 151 -2.94 -9.42 13.24
N LEU A 152 -3.19 -10.34 14.17
CA LEU A 152 -2.95 -10.19 15.61
C LEU A 152 -1.97 -11.25 16.12
N THR A 153 -1.11 -10.87 17.08
CA THR A 153 -0.17 -11.79 17.75
C THR A 153 -0.79 -12.58 18.91
N GLN A 154 -2.04 -12.30 19.27
CA GLN A 154 -2.83 -13.06 20.24
C GLN A 154 -4.22 -13.29 19.67
N ASN A 155 -4.64 -14.55 19.65
CA ASN A 155 -5.96 -14.94 19.19
C ASN A 155 -6.98 -14.57 20.28
N PRO A 156 -8.03 -13.79 19.96
CA PRO A 156 -9.09 -13.46 20.91
C PRO A 156 -9.85 -14.71 21.38
N ASP A 157 -10.30 -14.70 22.62
CA ASP A 157 -11.19 -15.72 23.14
C ASP A 157 -12.56 -15.61 22.43
N GLY A 158 -13.19 -16.74 22.08
CA GLY A 158 -14.33 -16.80 21.14
C GLY A 158 -15.66 -16.13 21.56
N ASN A 159 -15.65 -15.23 22.56
CA ASN A 159 -16.83 -14.53 23.08
C ASN A 159 -16.84 -13.01 22.78
N GLU A 160 -15.96 -12.52 21.90
CA GLU A 160 -15.82 -11.08 21.66
C GLU A 160 -16.92 -10.49 20.75
N THR A 161 -17.50 -9.37 21.20
CA THR A 161 -18.47 -8.59 20.42
C THR A 161 -17.71 -7.61 19.55
N ARG A 162 -17.39 -8.00 18.31
CA ARG A 162 -16.69 -7.13 17.34
C ARG A 162 -17.64 -6.52 16.32
N GLY A 163 -17.36 -5.28 15.95
CA GLY A 163 -17.96 -4.57 14.83
C GLY A 163 -17.46 -5.05 13.47
N TYR A 164 -18.18 -4.64 12.43
CA TYR A 164 -17.96 -5.02 11.04
C TYR A 164 -17.00 -4.06 10.33
N ARG A 165 -16.35 -4.54 9.25
CA ARG A 165 -15.56 -3.73 8.30
C ARG A 165 -14.31 -3.06 8.92
N ASN A 166 -13.65 -3.75 9.84
CA ASN A 166 -12.41 -3.29 10.47
C ASN A 166 -11.15 -3.86 9.80
N ILE A 167 -10.06 -3.11 9.83
CA ILE A 167 -8.69 -3.58 9.52
C ILE A 167 -7.84 -3.39 10.77
N VAL A 168 -7.32 -4.49 11.34
CA VAL A 168 -6.45 -4.42 12.51
C VAL A 168 -5.13 -5.15 12.25
N LEU A 169 -4.01 -4.52 12.55
CA LEU A 169 -2.67 -5.09 12.41
C LEU A 169 -1.79 -4.75 13.62
N GLY A 170 -1.19 -5.76 14.23
CA GLY A 170 -0.29 -5.64 15.38
C GLY A 170 -0.92 -6.14 16.68
N ASN A 171 -0.19 -6.04 17.78
CA ASN A 171 -0.68 -6.41 19.12
C ASN A 171 -1.60 -5.31 19.68
N ALA A 172 -2.76 -5.15 19.07
CA ALA A 172 -3.80 -4.25 19.55
C ALA A 172 -4.74 -5.03 20.47
N GLY A 173 -5.05 -4.48 21.64
CA GLY A 173 -6.07 -5.04 22.55
C GLY A 173 -7.44 -4.69 22.01
N VAL A 174 -7.92 -5.45 21.02
CA VAL A 174 -9.13 -5.16 20.24
C VAL A 174 -10.30 -6.03 20.67
N ASP A 175 -10.66 -5.91 21.94
CA ASP A 175 -11.94 -6.37 22.46
C ASP A 175 -12.94 -5.22 22.26
N GLY A 176 -14.10 -5.50 21.65
CA GLY A 176 -15.17 -4.51 21.47
C GLY A 176 -14.94 -3.37 20.48
N VAL A 177 -14.07 -3.53 19.49
CA VAL A 177 -13.91 -2.52 18.40
C VAL A 177 -15.24 -2.35 17.66
N GLY A 178 -15.76 -1.12 17.60
CA GLY A 178 -16.94 -0.80 16.80
C GLY A 178 -16.70 -0.98 15.29
N ASP A 179 -17.67 -0.60 14.47
CA ASP A 179 -17.56 -0.69 13.01
C ASP A 179 -16.59 0.31 12.34
N ASP A 180 -16.07 -0.04 11.16
CA ASP A 180 -15.40 0.85 10.20
C ASP A 180 -14.07 1.48 10.68
N ASN A 181 -13.26 0.76 11.45
CA ASN A 181 -11.97 1.25 11.98
C ASN A 181 -10.75 0.68 11.24
N ILE A 182 -9.68 1.48 11.18
CA ILE A 182 -8.33 1.06 10.77
C ILE A 182 -7.40 1.21 11.98
N ILE A 183 -6.84 0.12 12.49
CA ILE A 183 -6.01 0.10 13.70
C ILE A 183 -4.68 -0.61 13.40
N LEU A 184 -3.59 0.14 13.33
CA LEU A 184 -2.27 -0.37 12.95
C LEU A 184 -1.22 0.02 13.99
N GLY A 185 -0.65 -0.96 14.70
CA GLY A 185 0.45 -0.75 15.64
C GLY A 185 0.26 -1.46 16.98
N GLU A 186 1.37 -1.67 17.69
CA GLU A 186 1.34 -2.24 19.04
C GLU A 186 0.56 -1.32 19.99
N GLN A 187 -0.44 -1.87 20.69
CA GLN A 187 -1.31 -1.19 21.64
C GLN A 187 -2.11 0.00 21.06
N ALA A 188 -2.20 0.12 19.73
CA ALA A 188 -3.10 1.09 19.11
C ALA A 188 -4.56 0.74 19.46
N GLY A 189 -5.36 1.72 19.90
CA GLY A 189 -6.77 1.52 20.24
C GLY A 189 -7.03 0.55 21.39
N ASN A 190 -6.07 0.32 22.29
CA ASN A 190 -6.24 -0.60 23.44
C ASN A 190 -7.42 -0.22 24.36
N GLY A 191 -7.78 1.07 24.41
CA GLY A 191 -8.84 1.60 25.24
C GLY A 191 -10.26 1.45 24.68
N LEU A 192 -10.43 0.98 23.43
CA LEU A 192 -11.72 1.01 22.71
C LEU A 192 -12.85 0.22 23.39
N GLY A 193 -12.52 -0.59 24.40
CA GLY A 193 -13.44 -1.15 25.39
C GLY A 193 -14.29 -2.31 24.86
N ASN A 194 -14.75 -3.19 25.76
CA ASN A 194 -15.21 -4.54 25.42
C ASN A 194 -16.66 -4.65 24.89
N ASP A 195 -17.27 -3.57 24.40
CA ASP A 195 -18.67 -3.58 23.95
C ASP A 195 -18.80 -2.93 22.56
N ALA A 196 -19.24 -3.70 21.56
CA ALA A 196 -19.45 -3.20 20.20
C ALA A 196 -20.46 -2.04 20.12
N ALA A 197 -21.29 -1.86 21.15
CA ALA A 197 -22.23 -0.74 21.25
C ALA A 197 -21.58 0.57 21.73
N ASN A 198 -20.27 0.59 22.07
CA ASN A 198 -19.57 1.73 22.65
C ASN A 198 -19.42 2.96 21.74
N GLY A 199 -19.94 2.92 20.51
CA GLY A 199 -19.91 4.07 19.61
C GLY A 199 -18.50 4.40 19.11
N ASN A 200 -17.58 3.44 19.07
CA ASN A 200 -16.22 3.63 18.61
C ASN A 200 -16.10 3.27 17.12
N HIS A 201 -16.62 4.16 16.28
CA HIS A 201 -16.75 3.95 14.83
C HIS A 201 -15.90 4.91 14.01
N ARG A 202 -15.50 4.46 12.82
CA ARG A 202 -14.88 5.32 11.79
C ARG A 202 -13.58 6.00 12.25
N ASN A 203 -12.77 5.30 13.03
CA ASN A 203 -11.47 5.80 13.49
C ASN A 203 -10.31 5.23 12.67
N VAL A 204 -9.29 6.06 12.42
CA VAL A 204 -8.00 5.66 11.84
C VAL A 204 -6.93 5.85 12.90
N LEU A 205 -6.40 4.76 13.45
CA LEU A 205 -5.39 4.74 14.51
C LEU A 205 -4.12 4.07 13.96
N VAL A 206 -3.05 4.82 13.74
CA VAL A 206 -1.82 4.30 13.12
C VAL A 206 -0.60 4.72 13.93
N GLY A 207 0.08 3.77 14.56
CA GLY A 207 1.29 3.99 15.37
C GLY A 207 1.24 3.25 16.70
N VAL A 208 2.41 3.01 17.29
CA VAL A 208 2.50 2.38 18.62
C VAL A 208 1.78 3.27 19.64
N LYS A 209 0.82 2.69 20.38
CA LYS A 209 -0.04 3.36 21.36
C LYS A 209 -0.83 4.56 20.80
N ALA A 210 -1.09 4.60 19.49
CA ALA A 210 -1.98 5.61 18.92
C ALA A 210 -3.41 5.40 19.46
N GLY A 211 -3.99 6.44 20.07
CA GLY A 211 -5.33 6.38 20.66
C GLY A 211 -5.48 5.31 21.76
N SER A 212 -4.41 5.00 22.52
CA SER A 212 -4.44 3.86 23.45
C SER A 212 -5.46 4.02 24.58
N ASP A 213 -5.84 5.24 24.96
CA ASP A 213 -6.83 5.47 26.02
C ASP A 213 -8.19 5.93 25.45
N LEU A 214 -8.39 5.84 24.13
CA LEU A 214 -9.66 6.16 23.46
C LEU A 214 -10.73 5.14 23.89
N ALA A 215 -11.62 5.52 24.80
CA ALA A 215 -12.68 4.66 25.36
C ALA A 215 -14.06 4.92 24.76
N GLY A 216 -14.21 6.04 24.07
CA GLY A 216 -15.36 6.47 23.30
C GLY A 216 -14.89 7.46 22.24
N GLY A 217 -15.64 7.64 21.16
CA GLY A 217 -15.30 8.64 20.15
C GLY A 217 -15.32 8.09 18.72
N THR A 218 -15.91 8.88 17.84
CA THR A 218 -16.09 8.57 16.42
C THR A 218 -15.32 9.51 15.54
N ASP A 219 -15.03 9.04 14.33
CA ASP A 219 -14.56 9.90 13.23
C ASP A 219 -13.19 10.56 13.52
N ASN A 220 -12.31 9.92 14.29
CA ASN A 220 -10.97 10.44 14.58
C ASN A 220 -9.93 9.88 13.60
N THR A 221 -8.99 10.73 13.18
CA THR A 221 -7.76 10.35 12.48
C THR A 221 -6.57 10.61 13.39
N ILE A 222 -5.93 9.55 13.89
CA ILE A 222 -4.84 9.58 14.86
C ILE A 222 -3.64 8.80 14.29
N ILE A 223 -2.58 9.51 13.93
CA ILE A 223 -1.42 8.94 13.24
C ILE A 223 -0.12 9.36 13.93
N GLY A 224 0.54 8.43 14.61
CA GLY A 224 1.90 8.54 15.13
C GLY A 224 2.10 7.87 16.50
N PHE A 225 3.36 7.76 16.92
CA PHE A 225 3.75 7.16 18.20
C PHE A 225 3.14 7.94 19.38
N GLU A 226 2.33 7.27 20.22
CA GLU A 226 1.60 7.84 21.36
C GLU A 226 0.77 9.09 21.01
N SER A 227 0.27 9.22 19.78
CA SER A 227 -0.65 10.32 19.42
C SER A 227 -2.07 10.00 19.85
N GLY A 228 -2.83 11.01 20.27
CA GLY A 228 -4.20 10.88 20.74
C GLY A 228 -4.34 9.97 21.96
N LYS A 229 -3.22 9.68 22.64
CA LYS A 229 -3.15 8.72 23.73
C LYS A 229 -4.15 9.06 24.82
N THR A 230 -4.22 10.34 25.19
CA THR A 230 -5.05 10.84 26.28
C THR A 230 -6.47 11.25 25.86
N ASN A 231 -6.77 11.24 24.55
CA ASN A 231 -8.09 11.58 24.04
C ASN A 231 -9.05 10.40 24.23
N ARG A 232 -9.86 10.45 25.29
CA ARG A 232 -10.69 9.34 25.75
C ARG A 232 -12.09 9.32 25.14
N PHE A 233 -12.66 10.47 24.81
CA PHE A 233 -14.08 10.60 24.37
C PHE A 233 -14.28 11.54 23.17
N GLY A 234 -13.24 12.17 22.65
CA GLY A 234 -13.33 13.16 21.59
C GLY A 234 -13.78 12.58 20.24
N ASN A 235 -14.52 13.37 19.47
CA ASN A 235 -14.96 13.03 18.12
C ASN A 235 -14.34 13.95 17.07
N ASN A 236 -14.27 13.52 15.81
CA ASN A 236 -13.87 14.35 14.67
C ASN A 236 -12.48 15.02 14.83
N ASN A 237 -11.55 14.39 15.56
CA ASN A 237 -10.21 14.95 15.74
C ASN A 237 -9.24 14.46 14.66
N ILE A 238 -8.32 15.32 14.25
CA ILE A 238 -7.22 15.00 13.34
C ILE A 238 -5.91 15.25 14.08
N LEU A 239 -5.28 14.19 14.57
CA LEU A 239 -4.05 14.21 15.35
C LEU A 239 -2.95 13.47 14.57
N ILE A 240 -1.93 14.19 14.11
CA ILE A 240 -0.87 13.63 13.27
C ILE A 240 0.49 14.06 13.82
N GLY A 241 1.32 13.11 14.21
CA GLY A 241 2.67 13.33 14.74
C GLY A 241 2.98 12.43 15.94
N SER A 242 4.19 12.54 16.50
CA SER A 242 4.54 11.80 17.71
C SER A 242 4.14 12.57 18.96
N ARG A 243 3.45 11.91 19.90
CA ARG A 243 3.01 12.48 21.18
C ARG A 243 2.21 13.76 21.01
N VAL A 244 1.30 13.73 20.03
CA VAL A 244 0.38 14.82 19.72
C VAL A 244 -0.98 14.46 20.28
N ASP A 245 -1.54 15.32 21.13
CA ASP A 245 -2.84 15.15 21.78
C ASP A 245 -3.74 16.37 21.59
N THR A 246 -5.01 16.23 21.96
CA THR A 246 -5.93 17.33 22.24
C THR A 246 -5.57 18.00 23.58
N GLU A 247 -6.15 19.18 23.86
CA GLU A 247 -5.88 19.86 25.13
C GLU A 247 -6.56 19.17 26.32
N SER A 248 -7.75 18.63 26.08
CA SER A 248 -8.52 17.86 27.05
C SER A 248 -8.95 16.50 26.49
N THR A 249 -9.23 15.55 27.39
CA THR A 249 -9.53 14.14 27.07
C THR A 249 -10.86 13.92 26.33
N GLY A 250 -11.71 14.94 26.20
CA GLY A 250 -13.01 14.87 25.50
C GLY A 250 -13.16 15.90 24.38
N ASP A 251 -12.08 16.61 24.04
CA ASP A 251 -12.15 17.63 23.00
C ASP A 251 -12.50 17.00 21.66
N SER A 252 -13.41 17.65 20.95
CA SER A 252 -13.85 17.24 19.62
C SER A 252 -13.51 18.32 18.60
N ASN A 253 -13.42 17.91 17.33
CA ASN A 253 -13.17 18.79 16.20
C ASN A 253 -11.80 19.47 16.22
N LYS A 254 -10.80 18.90 16.89
CA LYS A 254 -9.45 19.48 16.97
C LYS A 254 -8.57 18.97 15.85
N LEU A 255 -7.84 19.90 15.23
CA LEU A 255 -6.72 19.60 14.36
C LEU A 255 -5.43 19.84 15.14
N ASN A 256 -4.54 18.85 15.19
CA ASN A 256 -3.18 19.03 15.69
C ASN A 256 -2.22 18.20 14.83
N ILE A 257 -1.36 18.88 14.06
CA ILE A 257 -0.31 18.27 13.27
C ILE A 257 1.03 18.71 13.85
N GLY A 258 1.69 17.78 14.55
CA GLY A 258 3.04 17.93 15.09
C GLY A 258 3.21 19.06 16.11
N ASN A 259 2.13 19.52 16.75
CA ASN A 259 2.11 20.74 17.58
C ASN A 259 2.52 22.01 16.83
N ILE A 260 2.53 21.98 15.49
CA ILE A 260 2.91 23.11 14.61
C ILE A 260 1.67 23.70 13.94
N ILE A 261 0.76 22.85 13.47
CA ILE A 261 -0.52 23.28 12.91
C ILE A 261 -1.58 22.85 13.92
N LYS A 262 -2.31 23.80 14.46
CA LYS A 262 -3.45 23.54 15.33
C LYS A 262 -4.72 24.07 14.69
N GLY A 263 -5.88 23.59 15.08
CA GLY A 263 -7.13 24.06 14.50
C GLY A 263 -8.37 23.54 15.19
N ASP A 264 -9.49 24.15 14.82
CA ASP A 264 -10.83 23.72 15.18
C ASP A 264 -11.63 23.56 13.88
N VAL A 265 -11.87 22.32 13.48
CA VAL A 265 -12.43 22.00 12.15
C VAL A 265 -13.91 22.34 12.06
N LEU A 266 -14.61 22.40 13.19
CA LEU A 266 -16.03 22.78 13.25
C LEU A 266 -16.21 24.28 13.05
N SER A 267 -15.35 25.08 13.67
CA SER A 267 -15.38 26.55 13.53
C SER A 267 -14.52 27.07 12.39
N HIS A 268 -13.93 26.18 11.58
CA HIS A 268 -13.10 26.50 10.42
C HIS A 268 -11.87 27.37 10.75
N LYS A 269 -11.25 27.14 11.91
CA LYS A 269 -10.10 27.91 12.37
C LYS A 269 -8.79 27.13 12.21
N ILE A 270 -7.75 27.80 11.71
CA ILE A 270 -6.41 27.24 11.59
C ILE A 270 -5.35 28.15 12.23
N GLY A 271 -4.50 27.54 13.03
CA GLY A 271 -3.37 28.11 13.73
C GLY A 271 -2.05 27.54 13.21
N LEU A 272 -1.07 28.41 12.90
CA LEU A 272 0.28 28.00 12.52
C LEU A 272 1.30 28.39 13.59
N ASN A 273 2.37 27.59 13.67
CA ASN A 273 3.43 27.69 14.67
C ASN A 273 2.93 27.41 16.11
N GLY A 274 2.09 26.38 16.23
CA GLY A 274 1.63 25.82 17.50
C GLY A 274 0.65 26.69 18.26
N VAL A 275 0.05 27.69 17.60
CA VAL A 275 -0.91 28.60 18.22
C VAL A 275 -2.32 28.04 18.18
N ASP A 276 -3.03 28.11 19.28
CA ASP A 276 -4.47 27.85 19.31
C ASP A 276 -5.18 29.02 18.62
N PRO A 277 -5.92 28.79 17.52
CA PRO A 277 -6.43 29.88 16.71
C PRO A 277 -7.61 30.58 17.39
N LEU A 278 -7.48 31.90 17.60
CA LEU A 278 -8.56 32.76 18.07
C LEU A 278 -9.42 33.27 16.90
N GLU A 279 -8.82 33.37 15.73
CA GLU A 279 -9.41 33.80 14.46
C GLU A 279 -9.38 32.66 13.43
N ASP A 280 -10.10 32.81 12.31
CA ASP A 280 -10.14 31.84 11.21
C ASP A 280 -8.74 31.44 10.74
N PHE A 281 -7.81 32.42 10.69
CA PHE A 281 -6.42 32.20 10.35
C PHE A 281 -5.50 32.93 11.34
N HIS A 282 -4.81 32.17 12.20
CA HIS A 282 -3.91 32.68 13.22
C HIS A 282 -2.47 32.18 13.00
N ILE A 283 -1.49 33.08 12.91
CA ILE A 283 -0.07 32.71 12.92
C ILE A 283 0.59 33.33 14.14
N LYS A 284 1.24 32.50 14.96
CA LYS A 284 2.20 32.99 15.95
C LYS A 284 3.54 33.27 15.27
N GLY A 285 3.69 34.47 14.72
CA GLY A 285 4.92 34.88 14.05
C GLY A 285 4.67 35.80 12.85
N VAL A 286 5.68 35.94 11.99
CA VAL A 286 5.61 36.77 10.78
C VAL A 286 5.09 35.95 9.61
N MET A 287 3.97 36.36 9.01
CA MET A 287 3.56 35.88 7.69
C MET A 287 4.38 36.60 6.61
N ARG A 288 5.05 35.84 5.75
CA ARG A 288 5.56 36.37 4.47
C ARG A 288 4.53 36.04 3.40
N HIS A 289 3.83 37.08 2.92
CA HIS A 289 2.83 36.97 1.86
C HIS A 289 3.45 37.41 0.54
N GLU A 290 3.63 36.47 -0.40
CA GLU A 290 4.12 36.78 -1.74
C GLU A 290 2.93 36.87 -2.70
N THR A 291 2.33 38.06 -2.84
CA THR A 291 1.33 38.31 -3.88
C THR A 291 1.96 38.82 -5.16
N SER A 292 1.29 38.58 -6.28
CA SER A 292 1.74 38.99 -7.60
C SER A 292 1.36 40.42 -7.99
N GLN A 293 0.61 41.21 -7.21
CA GLN A 293 0.18 42.52 -7.73
C GLN A 293 0.22 43.77 -6.82
N ASN A 294 0.29 43.74 -5.49
CA ASN A 294 0.59 44.95 -4.69
C ASN A 294 1.22 44.56 -3.34
N LYS A 295 2.38 45.15 -3.02
CA LYS A 295 3.26 44.71 -1.92
C LYS A 295 3.56 45.87 -0.98
N ALA A 296 3.42 45.65 0.33
CA ALA A 296 3.95 46.54 1.35
C ALA A 296 4.98 45.78 2.19
N THR A 297 6.23 46.24 2.17
CA THR A 297 7.33 45.69 2.98
C THR A 297 7.74 46.71 4.04
N LEU A 298 7.92 46.23 5.27
CA LEU A 298 8.31 47.06 6.41
C LEU A 298 9.63 46.54 6.98
N ASN A 299 10.68 47.34 6.83
CA ASN A 299 11.91 47.23 7.63
C ASN A 299 11.82 48.22 8.79
N SER A 300 12.59 48.02 9.86
CA SER A 300 12.57 48.91 11.03
C SER A 300 12.76 50.37 10.59
N GLY A 301 11.73 51.21 10.75
CA GLY A 301 11.72 52.63 10.35
C GLY A 301 11.44 52.95 8.89
N ILE A 302 11.16 51.96 8.02
CA ILE A 302 10.98 52.16 6.58
C ILE A 302 9.72 51.44 6.09
N ALA A 303 8.73 52.20 5.60
CA ALA A 303 7.57 51.66 4.90
C ALA A 303 7.78 51.76 3.39
N GLU A 304 7.77 50.63 2.70
CA GLU A 304 7.78 50.55 1.24
C GLU A 304 6.40 50.14 0.74
N PHE A 305 5.84 50.89 -0.20
CA PHE A 305 4.55 50.58 -0.82
C PHE A 305 4.70 50.43 -2.32
N TYR A 306 4.02 49.44 -2.88
CA TYR A 306 3.98 49.15 -4.30
C TYR A 306 2.54 49.10 -4.79
N ASP A 307 2.22 49.99 -5.73
CA ASP A 307 0.91 50.13 -6.36
C ASP A 307 1.00 49.96 -7.88
N GLN A 308 0.35 48.94 -8.44
CA GLN A 308 0.20 48.68 -9.88
C GLN A 308 -1.16 49.11 -10.42
N SER A 309 -1.95 49.87 -9.65
CA SER A 309 -3.22 50.35 -10.13
C SER A 309 -2.98 51.32 -11.31
N ASN A 310 -3.45 50.91 -12.49
CA ASN A 310 -3.30 51.66 -13.74
C ASN A 310 -4.35 52.79 -13.80
N ILE A 311 -4.42 53.59 -12.74
CA ILE A 311 -5.44 54.61 -12.50
C ILE A 311 -4.74 55.98 -12.51
N SER A 312 -5.19 56.88 -13.38
CA SER A 312 -4.75 58.28 -13.37
C SER A 312 -5.38 59.06 -12.20
N ASN A 313 -4.67 60.05 -11.64
CA ASN A 313 -5.15 60.90 -10.53
C ASN A 313 -5.40 60.18 -9.20
N ILE A 314 -4.48 59.31 -8.79
CA ILE A 314 -4.48 58.75 -7.43
C ILE A 314 -3.76 59.69 -6.45
N PHE A 315 -4.40 59.87 -5.30
CA PHE A 315 -3.85 60.45 -4.08
C PHE A 315 -3.47 59.30 -3.13
N TYR A 316 -2.21 59.30 -2.69
CA TYR A 316 -1.73 58.40 -1.65
C TYR A 316 -1.86 59.10 -0.30
N HIS A 317 -2.44 58.41 0.68
CA HIS A 317 -2.74 58.89 2.01
C HIS A 317 -1.93 58.10 3.03
N LEU A 318 -0.97 58.73 3.70
CA LEU A 318 -0.25 58.17 4.84
C LEU A 318 -0.89 58.65 6.13
N LYS A 319 -1.44 57.70 6.86
CA LYS A 319 -2.06 57.91 8.16
C LYS A 319 -1.04 57.66 9.26
N LEU A 320 -0.77 58.69 10.04
CA LEU A 320 0.25 58.67 11.10
C LEU A 320 -0.27 57.90 12.33
N PRO A 321 0.61 57.33 13.17
CA PRO A 321 0.20 56.57 14.37
C PRO A 321 -0.41 57.44 15.46
N TYR A 322 -0.04 58.73 15.52
CA TYR A 322 -0.48 59.64 16.57
C TYR A 322 -1.87 60.20 16.30
N LYS A 323 -2.80 59.99 17.24
CA LYS A 323 -4.16 60.55 17.21
C LYS A 323 -4.15 61.93 17.85
N HIS A 324 -4.63 62.93 17.12
CA HIS A 324 -4.88 64.25 17.68
C HIS A 324 -6.21 64.27 18.44
N ARG A 325 -6.23 64.83 19.66
CA ARG A 325 -7.47 65.03 20.43
C ARG A 325 -7.82 66.52 20.38
N VAL A 326 -8.85 66.85 19.61
CA VAL A 326 -9.38 68.22 19.53
C VAL A 326 -10.36 68.45 20.67
N THR A 327 -9.87 68.74 21.89
CA THR A 327 -10.71 69.29 22.98
C THR A 327 -9.87 69.90 24.11
N SER A 328 -9.95 71.23 24.29
CA SER A 328 -10.11 71.98 25.57
C SER A 328 -9.29 73.31 25.60
N PRO A 329 -9.79 74.41 26.21
CA PRO A 329 -9.48 75.78 25.79
C PRO A 329 -8.61 76.63 26.74
N TYR A 330 -7.79 76.05 27.63
CA TYR A 330 -6.91 76.87 28.47
C TYR A 330 -5.56 76.21 28.73
N HIS A 331 -4.51 77.03 28.71
CA HIS A 331 -3.14 76.76 29.19
C HIS A 331 -2.29 75.77 28.37
N ASP A 332 -0.96 75.79 28.39
CA ASP A 332 0.12 76.78 28.34
C ASP A 332 1.40 75.96 28.04
N ASN A 333 2.44 76.57 27.46
CA ASN A 333 3.85 76.15 27.42
C ASN A 333 4.26 74.72 26.96
N GLU A 334 5.32 74.67 26.13
CA GLU A 334 6.27 73.54 25.97
C GLU A 334 5.77 72.24 25.29
N GLY A 335 6.28 71.93 24.09
CA GLY A 335 6.25 70.56 23.55
C GLY A 335 5.46 70.36 22.24
N HIS A 336 5.70 71.19 21.22
CA HIS A 336 5.11 70.95 19.90
C HIS A 336 5.66 69.65 19.29
N SER A 337 4.79 68.66 19.17
CA SER A 337 5.07 67.42 18.45
C SER A 337 5.13 67.72 16.96
N ARG A 338 6.34 67.69 16.38
CA ARG A 338 6.56 67.92 14.95
C ARG A 338 6.50 66.60 14.21
N TRP A 339 6.15 66.68 12.94
CA TRP A 339 6.41 65.60 12.02
C TRP A 339 7.28 66.03 10.84
N HIS A 340 8.18 65.14 10.46
CA HIS A 340 8.97 65.24 9.24
C HIS A 340 8.89 63.89 8.56
N ILE A 341 8.46 63.87 7.31
CA ILE A 341 8.42 62.69 6.48
C ILE A 341 9.20 62.98 5.22
N HIS A 342 10.16 62.12 4.93
CA HIS A 342 10.82 62.08 3.64
C HIS A 342 10.33 60.86 2.87
N ILE A 343 9.69 61.11 1.73
CA ILE A 343 9.18 60.11 0.83
C ILE A 343 10.03 60.13 -0.42
N THR A 344 10.75 59.04 -0.67
CA THR A 344 11.51 58.85 -1.90
C THR A 344 10.92 57.73 -2.72
N GLY A 345 11.04 57.79 -4.04
CA GLY A 345 10.42 56.77 -4.86
C GLY A 345 10.52 56.98 -6.36
N SER A 346 9.81 56.11 -7.06
CA SER A 346 9.75 56.03 -8.51
C SER A 346 8.33 55.73 -8.92
N SER A 347 7.85 56.38 -9.98
CA SER A 347 6.78 55.79 -10.78
C SER A 347 7.30 55.26 -12.12
N ASN A 348 6.68 54.20 -12.64
CA ASN A 348 7.01 53.56 -13.92
C ASN A 348 8.45 53.03 -14.04
N GLY A 349 9.10 52.69 -12.92
CA GLY A 349 10.41 52.01 -12.92
C GLY A 349 11.63 52.89 -13.23
N SER A 350 11.48 54.23 -13.33
CA SER A 350 12.61 55.16 -13.42
C SER A 350 13.27 55.38 -12.06
N ARG A 351 14.59 55.58 -11.99
CA ARG A 351 15.39 55.52 -10.74
C ARG A 351 15.15 56.61 -9.70
N THR A 352 14.39 57.66 -9.99
CA THR A 352 13.77 58.52 -8.97
C THR A 352 12.85 59.52 -9.64
N ALA A 353 11.61 59.60 -9.16
CA ALA A 353 10.75 60.73 -9.44
C ALA A 353 9.62 60.89 -8.40
N ILE A 354 9.95 60.59 -7.15
CA ILE A 354 9.20 61.05 -5.98
C ILE A 354 10.30 61.44 -5.00
N ASP A 355 10.48 62.72 -4.74
CA ASP A 355 11.28 63.23 -3.63
C ASP A 355 10.43 64.29 -2.95
N LEU A 356 9.71 63.83 -1.94
CA LEU A 356 8.72 64.63 -1.24
C LEU A 356 9.14 64.67 0.22
N ARG A 357 9.62 65.85 0.64
CA ARG A 357 9.76 66.15 2.06
C ARG A 357 8.53 66.90 2.47
N CYS A 358 7.86 66.38 3.49
CA CYS A 358 6.74 67.06 4.13
C CYS A 358 7.09 67.23 5.59
N MET A 359 6.97 68.46 6.08
CA MET A 359 7.03 68.76 7.51
C MET A 359 5.70 69.32 7.96
N GLY A 360 5.45 69.26 9.26
CA GLY A 360 4.32 69.97 9.85
C GLY A 360 4.28 69.84 11.36
N PHE A 361 3.33 70.55 11.94
CA PHE A 361 3.07 70.55 13.37
C PHE A 361 1.79 69.77 13.65
N LEU A 362 1.78 69.01 14.74
CA LEU A 362 0.55 68.48 15.33
C LEU A 362 -0.11 69.61 16.12
N PHE A 363 -0.97 70.40 15.48
CA PHE A 363 -1.58 71.60 16.06
C PHE A 363 -2.68 71.30 17.08
N SER A 364 -2.60 71.88 18.28
CA SER A 364 -3.75 72.22 19.13
C SER A 364 -3.57 73.65 19.64
N PRO A 365 -4.61 74.47 19.88
CA PRO A 365 -5.74 74.83 19.02
C PRO A 365 -5.83 76.36 18.88
N ASN A 366 -6.24 76.89 17.72
CA ASN A 366 -6.79 78.26 17.65
C ASN A 366 -7.72 78.50 16.45
N GLY A 367 -8.60 77.53 16.17
CA GLY A 367 -9.86 77.79 15.44
C GLY A 367 -9.77 78.31 14.00
N ILE A 368 -8.59 78.53 13.44
CA ILE A 368 -8.40 78.86 12.04
C ILE A 368 -7.72 77.66 11.39
N ARG A 369 -8.50 76.96 10.56
CA ARG A 369 -8.02 75.95 9.63
C ARG A 369 -7.01 76.62 8.70
N ASN A 370 -5.72 76.54 8.99
CA ASN A 370 -4.71 76.81 7.99
C ASN A 370 -3.66 75.70 8.07
N SER A 371 -3.83 74.77 7.14
CA SER A 371 -2.75 74.08 6.46
C SER A 371 -1.62 75.06 6.12
N SER A 372 -0.58 75.12 6.93
CA SER A 372 0.62 75.89 6.63
C SER A 372 1.64 75.51 7.68
N GLU A 373 2.52 74.54 7.47
CA GLU A 373 3.43 74.48 6.35
C GLU A 373 3.70 73.01 5.99
N THR A 374 2.84 72.36 5.20
CA THR A 374 3.35 71.25 4.39
C THR A 374 4.25 71.89 3.34
N ILE A 375 5.50 72.19 3.72
CA ILE A 375 6.51 72.61 2.77
C ILE A 375 6.82 71.36 1.97
N VAL A 376 6.27 71.30 0.77
CA VAL A 376 6.56 70.27 -0.20
C VAL A 376 7.78 70.73 -0.97
N HIS A 377 8.96 70.26 -0.57
CA HIS A 377 10.12 70.37 -1.43
C HIS A 377 10.02 69.25 -2.47
N ASN A 378 9.61 69.62 -3.68
CA ASN A 378 9.71 68.75 -4.84
C ASN A 378 11.00 69.10 -5.60
N ASN A 379 11.76 68.10 -6.02
CA ASN A 379 12.90 68.31 -6.90
C ASN A 379 12.39 68.44 -8.36
N PRO A 380 12.43 69.64 -8.98
CA PRO A 380 11.88 69.87 -10.31
C PRO A 380 12.61 69.11 -11.42
N ASP A 381 13.83 68.63 -11.18
CA ASP A 381 14.64 67.89 -12.15
C ASP A 381 14.31 66.39 -12.23
N ALA A 382 13.46 65.90 -11.33
CA ALA A 382 13.03 64.50 -11.30
C ALA A 382 11.71 64.35 -12.07
N GLY A 383 11.78 64.04 -13.36
CA GLY A 383 10.72 64.11 -14.39
C GLY A 383 9.39 63.32 -14.21
N ILE A 384 8.93 63.08 -12.98
CA ILE A 384 7.55 62.68 -12.65
C ILE A 384 7.18 63.49 -11.41
N GLY A 385 6.51 64.63 -11.60
CA GLY A 385 6.27 65.58 -10.52
C GLY A 385 5.21 65.08 -9.54
N VAL A 386 5.43 65.31 -8.24
CA VAL A 386 4.34 65.41 -7.27
C VAL A 386 3.44 66.57 -7.73
N LEU A 387 2.20 66.26 -8.12
CA LEU A 387 1.23 67.25 -8.60
C LEU A 387 0.72 68.15 -7.47
N GLY A 388 0.67 67.59 -6.26
CA GLY A 388 0.29 68.29 -5.07
C GLY A 388 0.48 67.39 -3.85
N ALA A 389 0.66 68.00 -2.70
CA ALA A 389 0.64 67.29 -1.44
C ALA A 389 0.14 68.21 -0.34
N GLY A 390 -0.32 67.62 0.75
CA GLY A 390 -0.85 68.34 1.88
C GLY A 390 -1.06 67.42 3.06
N SER A 391 -1.70 67.96 4.08
CA SER A 391 -2.10 67.19 5.25
C SER A 391 -3.49 67.61 5.71
N TYR A 392 -4.19 66.67 6.33
CA TYR A 392 -5.45 66.94 7.03
C TYR A 392 -5.55 66.06 8.27
N ILE A 393 -6.51 66.38 9.15
CA ILE A 393 -6.91 65.49 10.25
C ILE A 393 -8.06 64.63 9.74
N SER A 394 -7.91 63.31 9.78
CA SER A 394 -8.97 62.37 9.43
C SER A 394 -10.20 62.62 10.31
N ASP A 395 -11.35 62.86 9.67
CA ASP A 395 -12.60 63.13 10.38
C ASP A 395 -13.15 61.85 11.06
N THR A 396 -12.64 60.67 10.70
CA THR A 396 -13.13 59.36 11.19
C THR A 396 -12.40 58.86 12.43
N ASP A 397 -11.13 59.22 12.59
CA ASP A 397 -10.28 58.67 13.66
C ASP A 397 -9.35 59.70 14.32
N ASN A 398 -9.44 60.97 13.91
CA ASN A 398 -8.61 62.09 14.32
C ASN A 398 -7.10 61.86 14.19
N ARG A 399 -6.64 60.98 13.31
CA ARG A 399 -5.21 60.88 12.99
C ARG A 399 -4.82 61.91 11.93
N VAL A 400 -3.57 62.32 11.98
CA VAL A 400 -3.01 63.14 10.91
C VAL A 400 -2.81 62.26 9.68
N VAL A 401 -3.27 62.76 8.55
CA VAL A 401 -3.09 62.14 7.25
C VAL A 401 -2.30 63.10 6.39
N ILE A 402 -1.22 62.59 5.79
CA ILE A 402 -0.45 63.29 4.78
C ILE A 402 -0.83 62.68 3.45
N TRP A 403 -1.20 63.51 2.49
CA TRP A 403 -1.53 63.06 1.16
C TRP A 403 -0.58 63.65 0.14
N PHE A 404 -0.36 62.90 -0.94
CA PHE A 404 0.37 63.39 -2.10
C PHE A 404 -0.18 62.75 -3.37
N GLN A 405 -0.20 63.53 -4.44
CA GLN A 405 -0.67 63.13 -5.76
C GLN A 405 0.51 63.04 -6.71
N LEU A 406 0.56 61.98 -7.50
CA LEU A 406 1.58 61.77 -8.52
C LEU A 406 1.01 61.98 -9.92
N SER A 407 1.84 62.46 -10.84
CA SER A 407 1.45 62.74 -12.23
C SER A 407 1.21 61.50 -13.09
N ASN A 408 1.72 60.33 -12.69
CA ASN A 408 1.49 59.05 -13.35
C ASN A 408 1.70 57.89 -12.36
N SER A 409 0.70 57.01 -12.16
CA SER A 409 0.63 56.03 -11.06
C SER A 409 0.61 54.55 -11.48
N ASN A 410 0.81 54.24 -12.77
CA ASN A 410 0.70 52.86 -13.27
C ASN A 410 1.58 51.84 -12.53
N LEU A 411 2.69 52.31 -11.96
CA LEU A 411 3.55 51.54 -11.07
C LEU A 411 4.23 52.49 -10.10
N THR A 412 3.71 52.67 -8.90
CA THR A 412 4.29 53.57 -7.89
C THR A 412 5.02 52.75 -6.82
N ARG A 413 6.30 53.07 -6.61
CA ARG A 413 7.05 52.64 -5.43
C ARG A 413 7.51 53.86 -4.66
N PHE A 414 7.16 53.93 -3.38
CA PHE A 414 7.76 54.92 -2.49
C PHE A 414 8.15 54.32 -1.15
N ARG A 415 9.13 54.97 -0.54
CA ARG A 415 9.76 54.63 0.72
C ARG A 415 9.60 55.82 1.66
N VAL A 416 9.17 55.55 2.90
CA VAL A 416 9.27 56.53 3.98
C VAL A 416 10.64 56.37 4.64
N ASP A 417 11.57 57.30 4.39
CA ASP A 417 12.97 57.20 4.82
C ASP A 417 13.20 57.54 6.28
N SER A 418 12.46 58.52 6.77
CA SER A 418 12.43 58.90 8.18
C SER A 418 11.08 59.49 8.52
N MET A 419 10.57 59.12 9.68
CA MET A 419 9.39 59.74 10.25
C MET A 419 9.61 59.96 11.74
N ILE A 420 9.63 61.22 12.13
CA ILE A 420 9.56 61.64 13.53
C ILE A 420 8.13 62.12 13.73
N ALA A 421 7.43 61.66 14.75
CA ALA A 421 6.18 62.25 15.21
C ALA A 421 6.25 62.34 16.73
N GLY A 422 5.76 63.43 17.32
CA GLY A 422 5.85 63.56 18.77
C GLY A 422 7.22 64.05 19.24
N THR A 423 7.64 63.53 20.39
CA THR A 423 8.90 63.79 21.08
C THR A 423 10.10 62.98 20.54
N GLY A 424 10.06 62.50 19.29
CA GLY A 424 11.19 61.79 18.68
C GLY A 424 11.07 60.27 18.59
N GLN A 425 9.86 59.69 18.63
CA GLN A 425 9.69 58.23 18.57
C GLN A 425 9.98 57.69 17.16
N ILE A 426 10.81 56.64 17.08
CA ILE A 426 11.06 55.86 15.87
C ILE A 426 9.87 54.93 15.63
N LEU A 427 9.33 54.94 14.42
CA LEU A 427 8.18 54.10 14.06
C LEU A 427 8.57 52.64 13.80
N SER A 428 7.69 51.75 14.26
CA SER A 428 7.75 50.30 14.08
C SER A 428 6.80 49.82 12.98
N LYS A 429 6.97 48.56 12.59
CA LYS A 429 6.09 47.90 11.60
C LYS A 429 4.62 47.94 12.07
N GLY A 430 3.74 48.54 11.27
CA GLY A 430 2.30 48.65 11.55
C GLY A 430 1.84 50.03 12.05
N ASP A 431 2.77 50.93 12.36
CA ASP A 431 2.45 52.25 12.91
C ASP A 431 1.83 53.20 11.87
N ILE A 432 2.18 53.05 10.59
CA ILE A 432 1.67 53.88 9.49
C ILE A 432 0.66 53.09 8.67
N GLY A 433 -0.53 53.66 8.48
CA GLY A 433 -1.50 53.17 7.50
C GLY A 433 -1.29 53.87 6.15
N ILE A 434 -1.38 53.14 5.04
CA ILE A 434 -1.28 53.72 3.70
C ILE A 434 -2.52 53.31 2.90
N THR A 435 -3.15 54.29 2.24
CA THR A 435 -4.33 54.07 1.38
C THR A 435 -4.18 54.88 0.10
N ALA A 436 -4.70 54.38 -1.02
CA ALA A 436 -4.81 55.12 -2.28
C ALA A 436 -6.28 55.50 -2.54
N SER A 437 -6.54 56.69 -3.06
CA SER A 437 -7.89 57.19 -3.36
C SER A 437 -7.89 58.18 -4.52
N VAL A 438 -9.04 58.37 -5.15
CA VAL A 438 -9.25 59.41 -6.17
C VAL A 438 -9.49 60.80 -5.57
N ASN A 439 -9.60 60.92 -4.24
CA ASN A 439 -9.85 62.18 -3.54
C ASN A 439 -8.64 62.59 -2.67
N SER A 440 -8.37 63.89 -2.57
CA SER A 440 -7.31 64.45 -1.71
C SER A 440 -7.66 64.44 -0.21
N ARG A 441 -8.90 64.08 0.15
CA ARG A 441 -9.36 63.91 1.52
C ARG A 441 -10.33 62.72 1.61
N ILE A 442 -10.15 61.89 2.63
CA ILE A 442 -10.93 60.69 2.94
C ILE A 442 -11.43 60.79 4.37
#